data_AF-A0A352W527-F1
#
_entry.id   AF-A0A352W527-F1
#
_cell.length_a   1.000
_cell.length_b   1.000
_cell.length_c   1.000
_cell.angle_alpha   90.00
_cell.angle_beta   90.00
_cell.angle_gamma   90.00
#
_symmetry.space_group_name_H-M   'P 1'
#
loop_
_entity.id
_entity.type
_entity.pdbx_description
1 polymer ?
#
loop_
_entity_poly.entity_id
_entity_poly.type
_entity_poly.pdbx_seq_one_letter_code
_entity_poly.pdbx_strand_id
1 'polypeptide(L)'
;MPFLIENDYSPVYELYISLHAFIARRRHALLDLGKDWAVRVRHGLNKDFASRLARIKPESRACVIVPSLVWKTPPAYRQDIGAYLNWLASLPANDTFSLFQTSARIEVLNKCSDLQKARDQAVEVLNLWYEQYYRAVESDLAPKLAEKAELQKIAAKDANPEDFIEQLTFGLRMQPIAATQTVVLIPQYHFSPWDVYDLTRDSLILYYPANIDTVEPGKPSLALLRLTRAL
;
A
#
# COMPACT_ATOMS: atom_id res chain seq x y z
N MET A 1 24.31 12.78 -7.42
CA MET A 1 23.11 13.64 -7.51
C MET A 1 22.15 13.18 -6.43
N PRO A 2 21.54 14.08 -5.64
CA PRO A 2 20.51 13.68 -4.68
C PRO A 2 19.28 13.16 -5.45
N PHE A 3 18.59 12.17 -4.90
CA PHE A 3 17.30 11.72 -5.45
C PHE A 3 16.20 12.76 -5.13
N LEU A 4 15.21 12.88 -6.01
CA LEU A 4 14.03 13.71 -5.82
C LEU A 4 13.07 13.04 -4.84
N ILE A 5 12.49 13.81 -3.92
CA ILE A 5 11.39 13.34 -3.06
C ILE A 5 10.06 13.85 -3.61
N GLU A 6 9.14 12.94 -3.83
CA GLU A 6 7.74 13.21 -4.11
C GLU A 6 6.91 12.70 -2.93
N ASN A 7 5.96 13.50 -2.45
CA ASN A 7 4.97 13.04 -1.48
C ASN A 7 3.64 12.90 -2.21
N ASP A 8 3.00 11.74 -2.07
CA ASP A 8 1.78 11.45 -2.80
C ASP A 8 0.75 10.75 -1.90
N TYR A 9 -0.52 10.93 -2.26
CA TYR A 9 -1.61 10.26 -1.57
C TYR A 9 -2.79 9.95 -2.51
N SER A 10 -3.37 8.79 -2.24
CA SER A 10 -4.59 8.28 -2.83
C SER A 10 -5.16 7.21 -1.88
N PRO A 11 -6.48 7.16 -1.67
CA PRO A 11 -7.09 6.09 -0.87
C PRO A 11 -6.87 4.69 -1.47
N VAL A 12 -6.57 4.62 -2.77
CA VAL A 12 -6.32 3.37 -3.50
C VAL A 12 -5.03 2.69 -3.03
N TYR A 13 -4.00 3.46 -2.63
CA TYR A 13 -2.78 2.85 -2.08
C TYR A 13 -3.11 2.01 -0.85
N GLU A 14 -3.89 2.57 0.07
CA GLU A 14 -4.24 1.91 1.31
C GLU A 14 -5.23 0.75 1.11
N LEU A 15 -6.05 0.76 0.04
CA LEU A 15 -6.81 -0.41 -0.39
C LEU A 15 -5.90 -1.61 -0.69
N TYR A 16 -4.83 -1.40 -1.46
CA TYR A 16 -3.84 -2.44 -1.75
C TYR A 16 -3.07 -2.87 -0.49
N ILE A 17 -2.60 -1.89 0.31
CA ILE A 17 -1.79 -2.17 1.51
C ILE A 17 -2.60 -2.93 2.56
N SER A 18 -3.88 -2.59 2.76
CA SER A 18 -4.77 -3.31 3.67
C SER A 18 -5.04 -4.75 3.22
N LEU A 19 -5.24 -4.98 1.92
CA LEU A 19 -5.36 -6.31 1.35
C LEU A 19 -4.06 -7.12 1.56
N HIS A 20 -2.91 -6.49 1.33
CA HIS A 20 -1.61 -7.09 1.54
C HIS A 20 -1.42 -7.52 2.99
N ALA A 21 -1.69 -6.63 3.94
CA ALA A 21 -1.64 -6.90 5.37
C ALA A 21 -2.51 -8.13 5.73
N PHE A 22 -3.73 -8.21 5.18
CA PHE A 22 -4.65 -9.29 5.49
C PHE A 22 -4.18 -10.65 4.93
N ILE A 23 -3.68 -10.68 3.71
CA ILE A 23 -3.20 -11.91 3.06
C ILE A 23 -1.85 -12.37 3.65
N ALA A 24 -1.06 -11.46 4.24
CA ALA A 24 0.21 -11.73 4.89
C ALA A 24 0.06 -12.41 6.27
N ARG A 25 -0.63 -13.55 6.34
CA ARG A 25 -0.99 -14.29 7.58
C ARG A 25 0.11 -14.46 8.61
N ARG A 26 1.34 -14.76 8.16
CA ARG A 26 2.49 -14.96 9.05
C ARG A 26 2.91 -13.68 9.79
N ARG A 27 2.48 -12.53 9.28
CA ARG A 27 2.81 -11.20 9.80
C ARG A 27 1.76 -10.63 10.75
N HIS A 28 0.56 -11.21 10.86
CA HIS A 28 -0.52 -10.64 11.68
C HIS A 28 -0.15 -10.42 13.15
N ALA A 29 0.69 -11.29 13.71
CA ALA A 29 1.18 -11.14 15.09
C ALA A 29 2.11 -9.93 15.30
N LEU A 30 2.74 -9.47 14.21
CA LEU A 30 3.78 -8.47 14.21
C LEU A 30 3.27 -7.11 13.72
N LEU A 31 2.09 -7.08 13.09
CA LEU A 31 1.39 -5.84 12.77
C LEU A 31 0.91 -5.16 14.05
N ASP A 32 0.81 -3.84 14.02
CA ASP A 32 0.22 -3.06 15.11
C ASP A 32 -1.25 -3.44 15.33
N LEU A 33 -1.97 -3.70 14.23
CA LEU A 33 -3.35 -4.19 14.24
C LEU A 33 -3.53 -5.57 14.90
N GLY A 34 -2.46 -6.38 14.95
CA GLY A 34 -2.44 -7.67 15.62
C GLY A 34 -3.29 -8.77 14.95
N LYS A 35 -3.32 -9.94 15.59
CA LYS A 35 -4.07 -11.12 15.10
C LYS A 35 -5.58 -10.90 15.16
N ASP A 36 -6.06 -10.20 16.19
CA ASP A 36 -7.49 -10.02 16.42
C ASP A 36 -8.15 -9.21 15.31
N TRP A 37 -7.43 -8.23 14.75
CA TRP A 37 -7.87 -7.54 13.53
C TRP A 37 -8.13 -8.53 12.40
N ALA A 38 -7.16 -9.37 12.06
CA ALA A 38 -7.30 -10.32 10.97
C ALA A 38 -8.41 -11.36 11.21
N VAL A 39 -8.66 -11.74 12.48
CA VAL A 39 -9.78 -12.61 12.85
C VAL A 39 -11.11 -11.89 12.65
N ARG A 40 -11.26 -10.67 13.17
CA ARG A 40 -12.48 -9.86 13.00
C ARG A 40 -12.79 -9.62 11.54
N VAL A 41 -11.81 -9.19 10.75
CA VAL A 41 -11.99 -8.97 9.31
C VAL A 41 -12.43 -10.26 8.62
N ARG A 42 -11.77 -11.39 8.91
CA ARG A 42 -12.13 -12.68 8.32
C ARG A 42 -13.56 -13.12 8.66
N HIS A 43 -14.06 -12.81 9.85
CA HIS A 43 -15.45 -13.08 10.23
C HIS A 43 -16.46 -12.19 9.49
N GLY A 44 -16.06 -10.97 9.09
CA GLY A 44 -16.89 -10.08 8.28
C GLY A 44 -16.93 -10.44 6.79
N LEU A 45 -15.92 -11.16 6.29
CA LEU A 45 -15.89 -11.60 4.89
C LEU A 45 -16.89 -12.73 4.63
N ASN A 46 -17.47 -12.73 3.44
CA ASN A 46 -18.22 -13.88 2.97
C ASN A 46 -17.29 -15.11 2.84
N LYS A 47 -17.85 -16.32 3.02
CA LYS A 47 -17.07 -17.56 3.11
C LYS A 47 -16.32 -17.88 1.81
N ASP A 48 -16.92 -17.59 0.66
CA ASP A 48 -16.33 -17.87 -0.65
C ASP A 48 -15.10 -17.00 -0.90
N PHE A 49 -15.22 -15.70 -0.68
CA PHE A 49 -14.13 -14.74 -0.83
C PHE A 49 -13.02 -14.99 0.19
N ALA A 50 -13.35 -15.26 1.46
CA ALA A 50 -12.36 -15.64 2.46
C ALA A 50 -11.57 -16.90 2.03
N SER A 51 -12.25 -17.89 1.46
CA SER A 51 -11.64 -19.11 0.92
C SER A 51 -10.78 -18.82 -0.30
N ARG A 52 -11.21 -17.93 -1.19
CA ARG A 52 -10.44 -17.49 -2.35
C ARG A 52 -9.16 -16.78 -1.94
N LEU A 53 -9.23 -15.81 -1.01
CA LEU A 53 -8.06 -15.14 -0.45
C LEU A 53 -7.09 -16.13 0.21
N ALA A 54 -7.62 -17.19 0.82
CA ALA A 54 -6.81 -18.26 1.41
C ALA A 54 -6.00 -19.08 0.39
N ARG A 55 -6.48 -19.16 -0.84
CA ARG A 55 -5.88 -19.92 -1.94
C ARG A 55 -4.90 -19.10 -2.77
N ILE A 56 -4.83 -17.78 -2.58
CA ILE A 56 -3.84 -16.94 -3.26
C ILE A 56 -2.45 -17.35 -2.77
N LYS A 57 -1.74 -18.06 -3.65
CA LYS A 57 -0.39 -18.56 -3.36
C LYS A 57 0.59 -17.38 -3.22
N PRO A 58 1.59 -17.46 -2.33
CA PRO A 58 2.56 -16.39 -2.12
C PRO A 58 3.18 -15.84 -3.41
N GLU A 59 3.52 -16.72 -4.35
CA GLU A 59 4.10 -16.39 -5.65
C GLU A 59 3.16 -15.59 -6.55
N SER A 60 1.84 -15.79 -6.42
CA SER A 60 0.82 -15.11 -7.24
C SER A 60 0.37 -13.78 -6.63
N ARG A 61 0.66 -13.52 -5.34
CA ARG A 61 0.29 -12.25 -4.67
C ARG A 61 0.87 -11.05 -5.40
N ALA A 62 2.09 -11.18 -5.91
CA ALA A 62 2.80 -10.14 -6.62
C ALA A 62 2.08 -9.71 -7.92
N CYS A 63 1.23 -10.55 -8.52
CA CYS A 63 0.42 -10.20 -9.69
C CYS A 63 -0.90 -9.51 -9.32
N VAL A 64 -1.39 -9.71 -8.09
CA VAL A 64 -2.70 -9.20 -7.62
C VAL A 64 -2.53 -7.91 -6.82
N ILE A 65 -1.41 -7.77 -6.11
CA ILE A 65 -1.15 -6.69 -5.16
C ILE A 65 0.03 -5.89 -5.71
N VAL A 66 -0.28 -4.85 -6.49
CA VAL A 66 0.72 -3.97 -7.14
C VAL A 66 0.33 -2.52 -6.85
N PRO A 67 0.52 -2.05 -5.60
CA PRO A 67 0.08 -0.71 -5.20
C PRO A 67 0.80 0.39 -6.00
N SER A 68 2.00 0.12 -6.52
CA SER A 68 2.76 1.03 -7.36
C SER A 68 2.06 1.43 -8.67
N LEU A 69 1.07 0.66 -9.16
CA LEU A 69 0.25 1.05 -10.32
C LEU A 69 -0.45 2.39 -10.12
N VAL A 70 -0.82 2.70 -8.87
CA VAL A 70 -1.57 3.90 -8.51
C VAL A 70 -0.75 5.16 -8.79
N TRP A 71 0.58 5.12 -8.63
CA TRP A 71 1.46 6.27 -8.89
C TRP A 71 1.44 6.71 -10.36
N LYS A 72 1.39 5.75 -11.28
CA LYS A 72 1.31 6.03 -12.73
C LYS A 72 -0.13 6.12 -13.24
N THR A 73 -1.12 6.03 -12.35
CA THR A 73 -2.52 6.22 -12.71
C THR A 73 -2.85 7.70 -12.85
N PRO A 74 -3.63 8.14 -13.86
CA PRO A 74 -4.00 9.53 -13.98
C PRO A 74 -4.72 10.05 -12.72
N PRO A 75 -4.43 11.28 -12.24
CA PRO A 75 -5.01 11.82 -11.02
C PRO A 75 -6.53 11.76 -10.94
N ALA A 76 -7.21 11.95 -12.08
CA ALA A 76 -8.67 11.91 -12.19
C ALA A 76 -9.31 10.56 -11.79
N TYR A 77 -8.55 9.46 -11.84
CA TYR A 77 -9.07 8.11 -11.53
C TYR A 77 -8.61 7.56 -10.20
N ARG A 78 -7.62 8.16 -9.54
CA ARG A 78 -7.01 7.58 -8.33
C ARG A 78 -7.44 8.23 -7.02
N GLN A 79 -8.32 9.23 -7.04
CA GLN A 79 -8.84 9.84 -5.81
C GLN A 79 -10.15 9.21 -5.33
N ASP A 80 -10.73 8.31 -6.13
CA ASP A 80 -11.91 7.53 -5.79
C ASP A 80 -11.64 6.05 -6.14
N ILE A 81 -11.93 5.15 -5.21
CA ILE A 81 -11.64 3.72 -5.38
C ILE A 81 -12.51 3.10 -6.49
N GLY A 82 -13.78 3.49 -6.59
CA GLY A 82 -14.67 2.99 -7.64
C GLY A 82 -14.22 3.42 -9.03
N ALA A 83 -13.86 4.70 -9.18
CA ALA A 83 -13.31 5.26 -10.41
C ALA A 83 -12.01 4.56 -10.79
N TYR A 84 -11.12 4.30 -9.83
CA TYR A 84 -9.88 3.57 -10.05
C TYR A 84 -10.14 2.16 -10.58
N LEU A 85 -11.01 1.39 -9.91
CA LEU A 85 -11.27 0.01 -10.25
C LEU A 85 -11.97 -0.10 -11.61
N ASN A 86 -12.89 0.81 -11.93
CA ASN A 86 -13.54 0.89 -13.23
C ASN A 86 -12.55 1.27 -14.34
N TRP A 87 -11.71 2.27 -14.10
CA TRP A 87 -10.66 2.66 -15.04
C TRP A 87 -9.69 1.51 -15.30
N LEU A 88 -9.16 0.90 -14.23
CA LEU A 88 -8.24 -0.21 -14.33
C LEU A 88 -8.85 -1.36 -15.13
N ALA A 89 -10.12 -1.71 -14.90
CA ALA A 89 -10.88 -2.76 -15.61
C ALA A 89 -11.13 -2.44 -17.09
N SER A 90 -11.21 -1.15 -17.44
CA SER A 90 -11.46 -0.69 -18.80
C SER A 90 -10.21 -0.71 -19.69
N LEU A 91 -9.02 -0.79 -19.10
CA LEU A 91 -7.77 -0.74 -19.86
C LEU A 91 -7.70 -1.87 -20.91
N PRO A 92 -7.37 -1.57 -22.17
CA PRO A 92 -7.05 -2.60 -23.15
C PRO A 92 -5.72 -3.28 -22.81
N ALA A 93 -5.43 -4.41 -23.46
CA ALA A 93 -4.24 -5.21 -23.19
C ALA A 93 -2.93 -4.42 -23.33
N ASN A 94 -2.81 -3.55 -24.34
CA ASN A 94 -1.61 -2.75 -24.57
C ASN A 94 -1.38 -1.71 -23.47
N ASP A 95 -2.44 -1.08 -22.97
CA ASP A 95 -2.35 -0.07 -21.91
C ASP A 95 -2.09 -0.75 -20.56
N THR A 96 -2.72 -1.90 -20.31
CA THR A 96 -2.42 -2.74 -19.14
C THR A 96 -0.95 -3.14 -19.14
N PHE A 97 -0.44 -3.62 -20.27
CA PHE A 97 0.98 -3.97 -20.41
C PHE A 97 1.90 -2.77 -20.13
N SER A 98 1.60 -1.62 -20.73
CA SER A 98 2.40 -0.39 -20.57
C SER A 98 2.39 0.12 -19.13
N LEU A 99 1.24 0.08 -18.45
CA LEU A 99 1.11 0.46 -17.04
C LEU A 99 1.95 -0.45 -16.14
N PHE A 100 1.83 -1.76 -16.31
CA PHE A 100 2.61 -2.72 -15.53
C PHE A 100 4.12 -2.58 -15.81
N GLN A 101 4.54 -2.41 -17.07
CA GLN A 101 5.97 -2.26 -17.40
C GLN A 101 6.63 -1.05 -16.74
N THR A 102 5.87 0.02 -16.51
CA THR A 102 6.38 1.27 -15.92
C THR A 102 6.24 1.29 -14.40
N SER A 103 5.29 0.54 -13.84
CA SER A 103 4.91 0.65 -12.44
C SER A 103 5.23 -0.59 -11.61
N ALA A 104 5.22 -1.78 -12.20
CA ALA A 104 5.44 -3.02 -11.46
C ALA A 104 6.93 -3.31 -11.29
N ARG A 105 7.27 -4.02 -10.22
CA ARG A 105 8.65 -4.50 -10.03
C ARG A 105 9.01 -5.53 -11.10
N ILE A 106 10.29 -5.65 -11.41
CA ILE A 106 10.77 -6.61 -12.43
C ILE A 106 10.37 -8.05 -12.08
N GLU A 107 10.31 -8.41 -10.80
CA GLU A 107 9.90 -9.75 -10.38
C GLU A 107 8.41 -10.02 -10.65
N VAL A 108 7.56 -8.98 -10.62
CA VAL A 108 6.15 -9.09 -11.03
C VAL A 108 6.09 -9.38 -12.52
N LEU A 109 6.78 -8.57 -13.34
CA LEU A 109 6.81 -8.74 -14.79
C LEU A 109 7.30 -10.12 -15.22
N ASN A 110 8.28 -10.67 -14.50
CA ASN A 110 8.82 -12.00 -14.79
C ASN A 110 7.90 -13.15 -14.34
N LYS A 111 7.05 -12.93 -13.33
CA LYS A 111 6.16 -13.98 -12.77
C LYS A 111 4.77 -13.98 -13.39
N CYS A 112 4.30 -12.83 -13.86
CA CYS A 112 2.96 -12.69 -14.42
C CYS A 112 3.03 -12.85 -15.94
N SER A 113 2.83 -14.09 -16.41
CA SER A 113 2.88 -14.43 -17.83
C SER A 113 1.75 -13.78 -18.65
N ASP A 114 0.64 -13.41 -18.00
CA ASP A 114 -0.52 -12.76 -18.60
C ASP A 114 -0.94 -11.58 -17.73
N LEU A 115 -0.53 -10.37 -18.14
CA LEU A 115 -0.80 -9.14 -17.40
C LEU A 115 -2.27 -8.71 -17.49
N GLN A 116 -2.96 -9.07 -18.57
CA GLN A 116 -4.39 -8.78 -18.72
C GLN A 116 -5.18 -9.59 -17.69
N LYS A 117 -4.91 -10.89 -17.60
CA LYS A 117 -5.51 -11.77 -16.60
C LYS A 117 -5.14 -11.36 -15.17
N ALA A 118 -3.89 -10.94 -14.95
CA ALA A 118 -3.46 -10.43 -13.65
C ALA A 118 -4.26 -9.17 -13.25
N ARG A 119 -4.44 -8.23 -14.19
CA ARG A 119 -5.28 -7.05 -14.01
C ARG A 119 -6.71 -7.44 -13.67
N ASP A 120 -7.35 -8.31 -14.45
CA ASP A 120 -8.74 -8.72 -14.23
C ASP A 120 -8.91 -9.34 -12.83
N GLN A 121 -7.96 -10.21 -12.45
CA GLN A 121 -7.94 -10.81 -11.12
C GLN A 121 -7.74 -9.77 -10.01
N ALA A 122 -6.84 -8.79 -10.21
CA ALA A 122 -6.61 -7.71 -9.26
C ALA A 122 -7.88 -6.88 -9.06
N VAL A 123 -8.52 -6.42 -10.14
CA VAL A 123 -9.78 -5.67 -10.10
C VAL A 123 -10.86 -6.44 -9.34
N GLU A 124 -11.01 -7.73 -9.62
CA GLU A 124 -12.03 -8.56 -8.98
C GLU A 124 -11.78 -8.70 -7.47
N VAL A 125 -10.54 -9.00 -7.07
CA VAL A 125 -10.16 -9.15 -5.66
C VAL A 125 -10.28 -7.83 -4.91
N LEU A 126 -9.84 -6.72 -5.50
CA LEU A 126 -9.87 -5.40 -4.88
C LEU A 126 -11.30 -4.87 -4.74
N ASN A 127 -12.17 -5.11 -5.73
CA ASN A 127 -13.60 -4.78 -5.60
C ASN A 127 -14.22 -5.51 -4.41
N LEU A 128 -14.02 -6.84 -4.32
CA LEU A 128 -14.57 -7.62 -3.20
C LEU A 128 -13.96 -7.21 -1.86
N TRP A 129 -12.68 -6.87 -1.82
CA TRP A 129 -12.01 -6.36 -0.62
C TRP A 129 -12.54 -4.98 -0.21
N TYR A 130 -12.79 -4.11 -1.19
CA TYR A 130 -13.37 -2.79 -0.96
C TYR A 130 -14.76 -2.90 -0.35
N GLU A 131 -15.65 -3.65 -1.01
CA GLU A 131 -17.05 -3.81 -0.58
C GLU A 131 -17.19 -4.50 0.77
N GLN A 132 -16.37 -5.52 1.07
CA GLN A 132 -16.55 -6.34 2.28
C GLN A 132 -15.74 -5.86 3.48
N TYR A 133 -14.76 -4.97 3.29
CA TYR A 133 -13.91 -4.49 4.38
C TYR A 133 -13.55 -3.02 4.24
N TYR A 134 -12.80 -2.65 3.18
CA TYR A 134 -12.08 -1.38 3.19
C TYR A 134 -13.01 -0.15 3.17
N ARG A 135 -14.17 -0.23 2.49
CA ARG A 135 -15.18 0.83 2.49
C ARG A 135 -15.63 1.22 3.90
N ALA A 136 -15.70 0.28 4.84
CA ALA A 136 -16.15 0.56 6.21
C ALA A 136 -15.14 1.40 7.01
N VAL A 137 -13.85 1.34 6.66
CA VAL A 137 -12.78 2.08 7.36
C VAL A 137 -12.25 3.27 6.57
N GLU A 138 -12.53 3.34 5.26
CA GLU A 138 -12.06 4.39 4.36
C GLU A 138 -12.41 5.80 4.86
N SER A 139 -13.66 6.03 5.26
CA SER A 139 -14.12 7.37 5.67
C SER A 139 -13.37 7.94 6.90
N ASP A 140 -12.87 7.08 7.78
CA ASP A 140 -12.06 7.49 8.94
C ASP A 140 -10.57 7.58 8.59
N LEU A 141 -10.05 6.64 7.81
CA LEU A 141 -8.62 6.55 7.51
C LEU A 141 -8.17 7.53 6.41
N ALA A 142 -8.96 7.69 5.36
CA ALA A 142 -8.54 8.42 4.17
C ALA A 142 -8.23 9.90 4.47
N PRO A 143 -9.03 10.65 5.25
CA PRO A 143 -8.69 12.02 5.61
C PRO A 143 -7.42 12.12 6.45
N LYS A 144 -7.20 11.17 7.38
CA LYS A 144 -6.01 11.15 8.25
C LYS A 144 -4.74 10.87 7.46
N LEU A 145 -4.79 9.94 6.51
CA LEU A 145 -3.66 9.62 5.63
C LEU A 145 -3.37 10.78 4.67
N ALA A 146 -4.41 11.43 4.12
CA ALA A 146 -4.24 12.63 3.30
C ALA A 146 -3.55 13.76 4.08
N GLU A 147 -4.03 14.04 5.30
CA GLU A 147 -3.42 15.03 6.19
C GLU A 147 -1.94 14.69 6.47
N LYS A 148 -1.63 13.43 6.75
CA LYS A 148 -0.24 13.00 6.94
C LYS A 148 0.61 13.24 5.69
N ALA A 149 0.13 12.91 4.51
CA ALA A 149 0.87 13.16 3.27
C ALA A 149 1.15 14.64 3.06
N GLU A 150 0.18 15.52 3.29
CA GLU A 150 0.35 16.96 3.13
C GLU A 150 1.32 17.55 4.18
N LEU A 151 1.25 17.10 5.43
CA LEU A 151 2.21 17.49 6.46
C LEU A 151 3.64 17.09 6.08
N GLN A 152 3.84 15.86 5.57
CA GLN A 152 5.16 15.41 5.15
C GLN A 152 5.66 16.09 3.88
N LYS A 153 4.76 16.43 2.96
CA LYS A 153 5.07 17.24 1.78
C LYS A 153 5.59 18.62 2.16
N ILE A 154 5.00 19.26 3.18
CA ILE A 154 5.47 20.55 3.69
C ILE A 154 6.85 20.39 4.35
N ALA A 155 7.01 19.38 5.21
CA ALA A 155 8.26 19.12 5.91
C ALA A 155 9.43 18.76 4.98
N ALA A 156 9.16 18.12 3.84
CA ALA A 156 10.17 17.70 2.89
C ALA A 156 10.82 18.85 2.08
N LYS A 157 10.18 20.03 1.97
CA LYS A 157 10.61 21.10 1.04
C LYS A 157 12.05 21.58 1.26
N ASP A 158 12.44 21.69 2.53
CA ASP A 158 13.75 22.23 2.92
C ASP A 158 14.63 21.18 3.61
N ALA A 159 14.19 19.92 3.62
CA ALA A 159 14.89 18.84 4.28
C ALA A 159 15.97 18.22 3.38
N ASN A 160 17.05 17.72 3.99
CA ASN A 160 17.95 16.81 3.28
C ASN A 160 17.18 15.52 2.96
N PRO A 161 17.15 15.07 1.68
CA PRO A 161 16.36 13.90 1.31
C PRO A 161 16.69 12.60 2.04
N GLU A 162 17.97 12.34 2.30
CA GLU A 162 18.39 11.12 3.00
C GLU A 162 17.99 11.15 4.46
N ASP A 163 18.22 12.29 5.13
CA ASP A 163 17.87 12.47 6.54
C ASP A 163 16.35 12.44 6.75
N PHE A 164 15.60 13.06 5.82
CA PHE A 164 14.14 13.07 5.87
C PHE A 164 13.56 11.66 5.79
N ILE A 165 14.04 10.85 4.85
CA ILE A 165 13.56 9.48 4.68
C ILE A 165 13.94 8.61 5.88
N GLU A 166 15.17 8.72 6.37
CA GLU A 166 15.63 7.97 7.54
C GLU A 166 14.77 8.29 8.76
N GLN A 167 14.45 9.57 8.99
CA GLN A 167 13.57 10.00 10.08
C GLN A 167 12.14 9.47 9.90
N LEU A 168 11.57 9.60 8.68
CA LEU A 168 10.19 9.22 8.40
C LEU A 168 9.94 7.71 8.53
N THR A 169 10.94 6.91 8.18
CA THR A 169 10.89 5.43 8.16
C THR A 169 11.44 4.80 9.44
N PHE A 170 11.92 5.61 10.38
CA PHE A 170 12.60 5.15 11.60
C PHE A 170 13.83 4.27 11.33
N GLY A 171 14.63 4.63 10.32
CA GLY A 171 15.98 4.07 10.12
C GLY A 171 16.30 3.54 8.73
N LEU A 172 15.43 3.70 7.73
CA LEU A 172 15.79 3.36 6.35
C LEU A 172 16.74 4.43 5.78
N ARG A 173 18.05 4.19 5.86
CA ARG A 173 19.03 5.03 5.16
C ARG A 173 19.14 4.59 3.70
N MET A 174 18.91 5.53 2.79
CA MET A 174 19.03 5.28 1.36
C MET A 174 20.23 5.99 0.77
N GLN A 175 20.86 5.34 -0.20
CA GLN A 175 21.90 5.94 -1.02
C GLN A 175 21.36 6.09 -2.44
N PRO A 176 21.61 7.22 -3.13
CA PRO A 176 21.24 7.37 -4.53
C PRO A 176 21.89 6.27 -5.38
N ILE A 177 21.07 5.39 -5.96
CA ILE A 177 21.51 4.49 -7.03
C ILE A 177 21.02 5.03 -8.37
N ALA A 178 21.72 4.72 -9.46
CA ALA A 178 21.37 5.21 -10.80
C ALA A 178 19.91 4.88 -11.21
N ALA A 179 19.34 3.81 -10.63
CA ALA A 179 17.97 3.36 -10.86
C ALA A 179 16.89 4.10 -10.05
N THR A 180 17.24 4.87 -9.02
CA THR A 180 16.28 5.57 -8.14
C THR A 180 16.47 7.08 -8.23
N GLN A 181 15.95 7.68 -9.30
CA GLN A 181 15.99 9.13 -9.46
C GLN A 181 14.93 9.83 -8.59
N THR A 182 13.80 9.16 -8.35
CA THR A 182 12.68 9.67 -7.55
C THR A 182 12.31 8.67 -6.45
N VAL A 183 12.07 9.19 -5.25
CA VAL A 183 11.48 8.45 -4.13
C VAL A 183 10.09 9.02 -3.88
N VAL A 184 9.07 8.17 -3.99
CA VAL A 184 7.68 8.53 -3.74
C VAL A 184 7.32 8.05 -2.33
N LEU A 185 6.97 8.98 -1.45
CA LEU A 185 6.62 8.72 -0.06
C LEU A 185 5.10 8.74 0.10
N ILE A 186 4.54 7.63 0.61
CA ILE A 186 3.11 7.42 0.74
C ILE A 186 2.81 6.96 2.17
N PRO A 187 1.94 7.63 2.94
CA PRO A 187 1.56 7.14 4.25
C PRO A 187 0.69 5.89 4.14
N GLN A 188 0.91 4.91 5.01
CA GLN A 188 0.06 3.71 5.14
C GLN A 188 -0.31 3.42 6.59
N TYR A 189 -1.43 2.72 6.80
CA TYR A 189 -1.90 2.36 8.13
C TYR A 189 -1.80 0.85 8.41
N HIS A 190 -2.35 0.00 7.55
CA HIS A 190 -2.62 -1.40 7.86
C HIS A 190 -1.38 -2.30 7.97
N PHE A 191 -0.27 -1.91 7.34
CA PHE A 191 0.98 -2.67 7.37
C PHE A 191 1.96 -2.17 8.44
N SER A 192 1.56 -1.17 9.22
CA SER A 192 2.30 -0.70 10.39
C SER A 192 2.62 -1.86 11.34
N PRO A 193 3.84 -1.93 11.91
CA PRO A 193 4.83 -0.85 11.97
C PRO A 193 5.86 -0.83 10.84
N TRP A 194 5.69 -1.62 9.78
CA TRP A 194 6.73 -1.73 8.75
C TRP A 194 6.52 -0.82 7.56
N ASP A 195 7.62 -0.40 6.97
CA ASP A 195 7.62 0.12 5.61
C ASP A 195 7.32 -1.01 4.61
N VAL A 196 6.60 -0.64 3.55
CA VAL A 196 6.49 -1.44 2.33
C VAL A 196 7.17 -0.66 1.22
N TYR A 197 7.82 -1.33 0.28
CA TYR A 197 8.45 -0.64 -0.84
C TYR A 197 8.36 -1.43 -2.15
N ASP A 198 8.25 -0.69 -3.24
CA ASP A 198 8.28 -1.19 -4.60
C ASP A 198 9.31 -0.40 -5.41
N LEU A 199 10.29 -1.11 -5.97
CA LEU A 199 11.25 -0.54 -6.91
C LEU A 199 10.68 -0.68 -8.33
N THR A 200 10.28 0.44 -8.93
CA THR A 200 9.83 0.53 -10.31
C THR A 200 11.02 0.82 -11.23
N ARG A 201 10.77 1.03 -12.53
CA ARG A 201 11.83 1.36 -13.50
C ARG A 201 12.56 2.68 -13.15
N ASP A 202 11.83 3.66 -12.63
CA ASP A 202 12.29 5.05 -12.48
C ASP A 202 12.10 5.61 -11.06
N SER A 203 11.45 4.87 -10.17
CA SER A 203 11.11 5.34 -8.83
C SER A 203 11.23 4.23 -7.79
N LEU A 204 11.62 4.62 -6.58
CA LEU A 204 11.34 3.82 -5.40
C LEU A 204 10.05 4.35 -4.77
N ILE A 205 9.03 3.52 -4.68
CA ILE A 205 7.80 3.85 -3.98
C ILE A 205 7.87 3.27 -2.58
N LEU A 206 7.72 4.12 -1.56
CA LEU A 206 7.88 3.78 -0.16
C LEU A 206 6.60 4.13 0.61
N TYR A 207 5.99 3.09 1.17
CA TYR A 207 4.79 3.18 1.99
C TYR A 207 5.19 3.16 3.47
N TYR A 208 5.25 4.34 4.09
CA TYR A 208 5.73 4.49 5.47
C TYR A 208 4.58 4.43 6.48
N PRO A 209 4.79 3.90 7.70
CA PRO A 209 3.79 3.90 8.76
C PRO A 209 3.33 5.32 9.11
N ALA A 210 2.05 5.62 8.92
CA ALA A 210 1.46 6.93 9.22
C ALA A 210 1.37 7.22 10.74
N ASN A 211 1.54 6.19 11.57
CA ASN A 211 1.43 6.24 13.04
C ASN A 211 0.13 6.90 13.51
N ILE A 212 -0.99 6.47 12.92
CA ILE A 212 -2.32 6.92 13.31
C ILE A 212 -2.79 6.07 14.50
N ASP A 213 -3.09 6.69 15.64
CA ASP A 213 -3.65 5.98 16.78
C ASP A 213 -5.11 5.53 16.52
N THR A 214 -5.46 4.34 17.01
CA THR A 214 -6.86 3.88 17.01
C THR A 214 -7.63 4.60 18.11
N VAL A 215 -8.81 5.15 17.78
CA VAL A 215 -9.69 5.85 18.74
C VAL A 215 -10.49 4.87 19.63
N GLU A 216 -10.17 3.57 19.64
CA GLU A 216 -10.90 2.58 20.42
C GLU A 216 -10.72 2.84 21.94
N PRO A 217 -11.82 3.14 22.68
CA PRO A 217 -11.73 3.39 24.12
C PRO A 217 -11.12 2.22 24.87
N GLY A 218 -10.13 2.49 25.72
CA GLY A 218 -9.43 1.48 26.51
C GLY A 218 -8.28 0.77 25.79
N LYS A 219 -8.03 1.04 24.51
CA LYS A 219 -6.76 0.63 23.88
C LYS A 219 -5.65 1.65 24.17
N PRO A 220 -4.46 1.19 24.59
CA PRO A 220 -3.30 2.06 24.70
C PRO A 220 -2.85 2.58 23.34
N SER A 221 -2.14 3.72 23.32
CA SER A 221 -1.57 4.28 22.09
C SER A 221 -0.59 3.33 21.42
N LEU A 222 -0.39 3.49 20.11
CA LEU A 222 0.57 2.70 19.34
C LEU A 222 1.98 2.80 19.93
N ALA A 223 2.37 3.99 20.39
CA ALA A 223 3.66 4.20 21.04
C ALA A 223 3.82 3.31 22.28
N LEU A 224 2.79 3.23 23.14
CA LEU A 224 2.84 2.41 24.35
C LEU A 224 2.82 0.91 24.02
N LEU A 225 2.03 0.50 23.02
CA LEU A 225 2.03 -0.89 22.53
C LEU A 225 3.42 -1.32 22.03
N ARG A 226 4.07 -0.50 21.20
CA ARG A 226 5.41 -0.80 20.66
C ARG A 226 6.47 -0.90 21.75
N LEU A 227 6.43 -0.02 22.76
CA LEU A 227 7.33 -0.11 23.92
C LEU A 227 7.21 -1.45 24.65
N THR A 228 5.98 -1.92 24.89
CA THR A 228 5.78 -3.20 25.59
C THR A 228 6.20 -4.44 24.79
N ARG A 229 6.27 -4.35 23.46
CA ARG A 229 6.73 -5.45 22.58
C ARG A 229 8.25 -5.50 22.43
N ALA A 230 8.96 -4.44 22.81
CA ALA A 230 10.41 -4.35 22.75
C ALA A 230 11.11 -4.82 24.05
N LEU A 231 10.32 -5.10 25.10
CA LEU A 231 10.76 -5.68 26.37
C LEU A 231 10.70 -7.21 26.32
#